data_AF-A0A7W8W0H4-F1
#
_entry.id   AF-A0A7W8W0H4-F1
#
_cell.length_a   1.000
_cell.length_b   1.000
_cell.length_c   1.000
_cell.angle_alpha   90.00
_cell.angle_beta   90.00
_cell.angle_gamma   90.00
#
_symmetry.space_group_name_H-M   'P 1'
#
loop_
_entity.id
_entity.type
_entity.pdbx_description
1 polymer ?
#
loop_
_entity_poly.entity_id
_entity_poly.type
_entity_poly.pdbx_seq_one_letter_code
_entity_poly.pdbx_strand_id
1 'polypeptide(L)'
;MMQCAREIYERVSAHLLNQEAVSEDENGSCRLRGDNDRECAVGSLVSDEFYHRDIEGIGISYYRHARDGKLLQALYASNVDAYDPGIVDLLCELEEIHDGASVDQWPDLLAALGKRYGFV
;
A
#
# COMPACT_ATOMS: atom_id res chain seq x y z
N MET A 1 14.16 9.38 7.68
CA MET A 1 14.24 10.08 6.37
C MET A 1 13.05 9.60 5.58
N MET A 2 12.39 10.49 4.84
CA MET A 2 11.23 10.12 4.03
C MET A 2 11.65 9.13 2.94
N GLN A 3 10.87 8.08 2.73
CA GLN A 3 11.08 7.16 1.61
C GLN A 3 10.73 7.86 0.30
N CYS A 4 11.56 7.69 -0.73
CA CYS A 4 11.22 8.12 -2.08
C CYS A 4 10.27 7.11 -2.75
N ALA A 5 9.64 7.52 -3.85
CA ALA A 5 8.69 6.68 -4.60
C ALA A 5 9.29 5.32 -5.01
N ARG A 6 10.57 5.29 -5.40
CA ARG A 6 11.26 4.05 -5.75
C ARG A 6 11.40 3.10 -4.56
N GLU A 7 11.80 3.61 -3.39
CA GLU A 7 11.95 2.79 -2.17
C GLU A 7 10.60 2.22 -1.71
N ILE A 8 9.52 3.02 -1.82
CA ILE A 8 8.16 2.56 -1.54
C ILE A 8 7.77 1.44 -2.50
N TYR A 9 7.97 1.63 -3.81
CA TYR A 9 7.69 0.60 -4.81
C TYR A 9 8.46 -0.70 -4.55
N GLU A 10 9.77 -0.61 -4.29
CA GLU A 10 10.62 -1.78 -4.05
C GLU A 10 10.17 -2.54 -2.79
N ARG A 11 9.88 -1.81 -1.70
CA ARG A 11 9.41 -2.39 -0.44
C ARG A 11 8.06 -3.09 -0.59
N VAL A 12 7.08 -2.42 -1.18
CA VAL A 12 5.73 -2.98 -1.36
C VAL A 12 5.76 -4.17 -2.33
N SER A 13 6.50 -4.06 -3.43
CA SER A 13 6.63 -5.17 -4.39
C SER A 13 7.24 -6.40 -3.74
N ALA A 14 8.33 -6.24 -2.99
CA ALA A 14 8.96 -7.34 -2.26
C ALA A 14 8.01 -7.94 -1.20
N HIS A 15 7.26 -7.10 -0.49
CA HIS A 15 6.27 -7.55 0.49
C HIS A 15 5.18 -8.41 -0.16
N LEU A 16 4.52 -7.91 -1.21
CA LEU A 16 3.44 -8.62 -1.89
C LEU A 16 3.92 -9.95 -2.47
N LEU A 17 5.09 -9.96 -3.12
CA LEU A 17 5.66 -11.17 -3.71
C LEU A 17 6.15 -12.18 -2.65
N ASN A 18 6.41 -11.75 -1.43
CA ASN A 18 6.74 -12.65 -0.33
C ASN A 18 5.48 -13.17 0.39
N GLN A 19 4.44 -12.34 0.49
CA GLN A 19 3.18 -12.72 1.14
C GLN A 19 2.35 -13.68 0.28
N GLU A 20 2.36 -13.51 -1.04
CA GLU A 20 1.64 -14.35 -2.03
C GLU A 20 0.15 -14.58 -1.69
N ALA A 21 -0.47 -13.61 -1.03
CA ALA A 21 -1.86 -13.68 -0.62
C ALA A 21 -2.43 -12.28 -0.38
N VAL A 22 -3.72 -12.10 -0.69
CA VAL A 22 -4.46 -10.87 -0.40
C VAL A 22 -4.69 -10.76 1.12
N SER A 23 -4.52 -9.54 1.64
CA SER A 23 -4.93 -9.13 2.98
C SER A 23 -6.36 -8.57 2.92
N GLU A 24 -7.33 -9.40 3.25
CA GLU A 24 -8.76 -9.08 3.20
C GLU A 24 -9.51 -9.69 4.40
N ASP A 25 -10.71 -9.18 4.67
CA ASP A 25 -11.64 -9.80 5.62
C ASP A 25 -12.56 -10.84 4.97
N GLU A 26 -13.44 -11.46 5.78
CA GLU A 26 -14.41 -12.47 5.33
C GLU A 26 -15.36 -11.98 4.22
N ASN A 27 -15.49 -10.66 4.01
CA ASN A 27 -16.31 -10.07 2.95
C ASN A 27 -15.50 -9.73 1.69
N GLY A 28 -14.19 -10.04 1.66
CA GLY A 28 -13.29 -9.66 0.58
C GLY A 28 -12.91 -8.19 0.59
N SER A 29 -13.08 -7.48 1.72
CA SER A 29 -12.63 -6.10 1.85
C SER A 29 -11.16 -6.07 2.25
N CYS A 30 -10.35 -5.31 1.52
CA CYS A 30 -8.95 -5.07 1.84
C CYS A 30 -8.76 -4.62 3.30
N ARG A 31 -7.72 -5.14 3.95
CA ARG A 31 -7.30 -4.81 5.32
C ARG A 31 -5.84 -4.39 5.33
N LEU A 32 -5.56 -3.28 6.01
CA LEU A 32 -4.17 -2.86 6.25
C LEU A 32 -3.46 -3.95 7.05
N ARG A 33 -4.14 -4.51 8.07
CA ARG A 33 -3.75 -5.77 8.73
C ARG A 33 -4.92 -6.74 8.74
N GLY A 34 -4.79 -7.79 7.93
CA GLY A 34 -5.75 -8.86 7.82
C GLY A 34 -5.40 -10.07 8.69
N ASP A 35 -6.17 -11.14 8.50
CA ASP A 35 -5.94 -12.40 9.20
C ASP A 35 -4.64 -13.08 8.75
N ASN A 36 -4.08 -13.94 9.61
CA ASN A 36 -2.84 -14.69 9.36
C ASN A 36 -1.61 -13.79 9.14
N ASP A 37 -1.52 -12.68 9.90
CA ASP A 37 -0.41 -11.71 9.84
C ASP A 37 -0.19 -11.13 8.43
N ARG A 38 -1.26 -11.04 7.64
CA ARG A 38 -1.22 -10.45 6.30
C ARG A 38 -1.37 -8.94 6.37
N GLU A 39 -0.67 -8.26 5.48
CA GLU A 39 -0.78 -6.83 5.29
C GLU A 39 -0.99 -6.52 3.81
N CYS A 40 -1.85 -5.55 3.51
CA CYS A 40 -2.02 -5.11 2.12
C CYS A 40 -0.82 -4.25 1.67
N ALA A 41 -0.87 -3.78 0.42
CA ALA A 41 0.15 -2.88 -0.13
C ALA A 41 0.43 -1.68 0.78
N VAL A 42 -0.60 -0.94 1.19
CA VAL A 42 -0.49 0.24 2.05
C VAL A 42 -0.19 -0.15 3.50
N GLY A 43 -0.81 -1.22 3.99
CA GLY A 43 -0.62 -1.73 5.35
C GLY A 43 0.84 -2.06 5.66
N SER A 44 1.54 -2.68 4.71
CA SER A 44 2.97 -3.06 4.82
C SER A 44 3.92 -1.88 5.05
N LEU A 45 3.46 -0.65 4.79
CA LEU A 45 4.23 0.57 4.99
C LEU A 45 4.01 1.18 6.37
N VAL A 46 2.89 0.86 7.04
CA VAL A 46 2.53 1.42 8.35
C VAL A 46 3.26 0.67 9.46
N SER A 47 4.14 1.39 10.15
CA SER A 47 4.88 0.89 11.31
C SER A 47 3.93 0.45 12.43
N ASP A 48 4.30 -0.63 13.14
CA ASP A 48 3.52 -1.17 14.26
C ASP A 48 3.12 -0.12 15.30
N GLU A 49 4.01 0.82 15.60
CA GLU A 49 3.77 1.89 16.58
C GLU A 49 2.68 2.89 16.17
N PHE A 50 2.38 3.00 14.87
CA PHE A 50 1.37 3.92 14.33
C PHE A 50 0.13 3.19 13.78
N TYR A 51 0.13 1.86 13.79
CA TYR A 51 -1.04 1.08 13.43
C TYR A 51 -2.08 1.07 14.56
N HIS A 52 -3.30 1.43 14.21
CA HIS A 52 -4.47 1.34 15.07
C HIS A 52 -5.67 0.86 14.25
N ARG A 53 -6.55 0.05 14.84
CA ARG A 53 -7.73 -0.48 14.14
C ARG A 53 -8.69 0.57 13.59
N ASP A 54 -8.58 1.83 14.03
CA ASP A 54 -9.40 2.94 13.56
C ASP A 54 -8.87 3.64 12.30
N ILE A 55 -7.71 3.23 11.78
CA ILE A 55 -7.20 3.66 10.46
C ILE A 55 -7.61 2.70 9.33
N GLU A 56 -8.23 1.58 9.69
CA GLU A 56 -8.82 0.60 8.76
C GLU A 56 -10.10 1.14 8.10
N GLY A 57 -10.45 0.57 6.95
CA GLY A 57 -11.72 0.86 6.27
C GLY A 57 -11.74 2.15 5.44
N ILE A 58 -10.60 2.84 5.34
CA ILE A 58 -10.41 3.97 4.41
C ILE A 58 -9.29 3.61 3.43
N GLY A 59 -9.65 3.40 2.16
CA GLY A 59 -8.67 3.15 1.09
C GLY A 59 -7.84 4.39 0.76
N ILE A 60 -6.62 4.20 0.24
CA ILE A 60 -5.69 5.31 0.01
C ILE A 60 -6.19 6.31 -1.06
N SER A 61 -7.07 5.87 -1.94
CA SER A 61 -7.71 6.70 -2.98
C SER A 61 -8.54 7.86 -2.43
N TYR A 62 -9.04 7.76 -1.18
CA TYR A 62 -9.72 8.86 -0.50
C TYR A 62 -8.84 10.12 -0.41
N TYR A 63 -7.53 9.93 -0.24
CA TYR A 63 -6.56 11.02 -0.05
C TYR A 63 -6.12 11.69 -1.36
N ARG A 64 -6.64 11.26 -2.52
CA ARG A 64 -6.54 12.06 -3.76
C ARG A 64 -7.31 13.39 -3.63
N HIS A 65 -8.31 13.45 -2.74
CA HIS A 65 -9.19 14.61 -2.56
C HIS A 65 -9.23 15.14 -1.12
N ALA A 66 -8.76 14.36 -0.14
CA ALA A 66 -8.64 14.76 1.25
C ALA A 66 -7.18 14.95 1.66
N ARG A 67 -6.92 15.84 2.62
CA ARG A 67 -5.56 16.12 3.15
C ARG A 67 -5.47 15.92 4.66
N ASP A 68 -6.43 15.20 5.21
CA ASP A 68 -6.58 14.92 6.62
C ASP A 68 -7.12 13.49 6.81
N GLY A 69 -6.65 12.82 7.84
CA GLY A 69 -7.06 11.46 8.18
C GLY A 69 -5.98 10.70 8.91
N LYS A 70 -6.38 9.71 9.70
CA LYS A 70 -5.47 8.97 10.56
C LYS A 70 -4.50 8.09 9.78
N LEU A 71 -4.94 7.48 8.66
CA LEU A 71 -4.05 6.70 7.80
C LEU A 71 -2.96 7.58 7.19
N LEU A 72 -3.31 8.77 6.71
CA LEU A 72 -2.35 9.74 6.17
C LEU A 72 -1.31 10.18 7.22
N GLN A 73 -1.75 10.43 8.45
CA GLN A 73 -0.87 10.73 9.58
C GLN A 73 0.04 9.55 9.95
N ALA A 74 -0.50 8.32 9.96
CA ALA A 74 0.25 7.11 10.25
C ALA A 74 1.32 6.84 9.19
N LEU A 75 0.99 6.95 7.90
CA LEU A 75 1.95 6.82 6.80
C LEU A 75 3.08 7.85 6.91
N TYR A 76 2.75 9.11 7.20
CA TYR A 76 3.76 10.16 7.35
C TYR A 76 4.69 9.89 8.54
N ALA A 77 4.13 9.46 9.68
CA ALA A 77 4.90 9.04 10.84
C ALA A 77 5.79 7.82 10.53
N SER A 78 5.34 6.95 9.63
CA SER A 78 6.10 5.81 9.07
C SER A 78 7.06 6.17 7.94
N ASN A 79 7.37 7.45 7.73
CA ASN A 79 8.26 7.93 6.67
C ASN A 79 7.74 7.62 5.24
N VAL A 80 6.42 7.72 5.01
CA VAL A 80 5.79 7.73 3.69
C VAL A 80 5.01 9.02 3.50
N ASP A 81 5.42 9.86 2.55
CA ASP A 81 4.80 11.18 2.34
C ASP A 81 3.55 11.08 1.46
N ALA A 82 2.49 10.49 2.01
CA ALA A 82 1.19 10.41 1.33
C ALA A 82 0.45 11.76 1.27
N TYR A 83 1.10 12.90 1.59
CA TYR A 83 0.62 14.23 1.21
C TYR A 83 1.08 14.64 -0.19
N ASP A 84 2.11 13.98 -0.72
CA ASP A 84 2.56 14.13 -2.11
C ASP A 84 1.58 13.38 -3.05
N PRO A 85 0.93 14.05 -4.00
CA PRO A 85 -0.01 13.41 -4.93
C PRO A 85 0.61 12.27 -5.74
N GLY A 86 1.89 12.36 -6.11
CA GLY A 86 2.58 11.30 -6.85
C GLY A 86 2.82 10.06 -5.99
N ILE A 87 2.99 10.23 -4.67
CA ILE A 87 3.05 9.10 -3.73
C ILE A 87 1.67 8.48 -3.56
N VAL A 88 0.61 9.29 -3.40
CA VAL A 88 -0.76 8.78 -3.33
C VAL A 88 -1.13 7.99 -4.58
N ASP A 89 -0.79 8.50 -5.77
CA ASP A 89 -1.06 7.79 -7.02
C ASP A 89 -0.31 6.46 -7.11
N LEU A 90 0.97 6.42 -6.73
CA LEU A 90 1.72 5.17 -6.65
C LEU A 90 1.08 4.17 -5.66
N LEU A 91 0.67 4.62 -4.48
CA LEU A 91 0.03 3.77 -3.47
C LEU A 91 -1.32 3.23 -3.97
N CYS A 92 -2.12 4.05 -4.65
CA CYS A 92 -3.36 3.58 -5.27
C CYS A 92 -3.11 2.48 -6.29
N GLU A 93 -2.10 2.63 -7.16
CA GLU A 93 -1.81 1.62 -8.18
C GLU A 93 -1.28 0.31 -7.59
N LEU A 94 -0.52 0.39 -6.48
CA LEU A 94 -0.09 -0.80 -5.74
C LEU A 94 -1.28 -1.50 -5.04
N GLU A 95 -2.21 -0.73 -4.47
CA GLU A 95 -3.46 -1.26 -3.88
C GLU A 95 -4.34 -1.89 -4.97
N GLU A 96 -4.45 -1.28 -6.15
CA GLU A 96 -5.19 -1.82 -7.30
C GLU A 96 -4.63 -3.17 -7.78
N ILE A 97 -3.30 -3.36 -7.78
CA ILE A 97 -2.70 -4.67 -8.10
C ILE A 97 -3.02 -5.70 -7.03
N HIS A 98 -2.94 -5.33 -5.74
CA HIS A 98 -3.24 -6.23 -4.62
C HIS A 98 -4.71 -6.67 -4.60
N ASP A 99 -5.64 -5.74 -4.77
CA ASP A 99 -7.08 -5.99 -4.66
C ASP A 99 -7.70 -6.53 -5.96
N GLY A 100 -7.16 -6.15 -7.12
CA GLY A 100 -7.81 -6.35 -8.42
C GLY A 100 -7.24 -7.48 -9.29
N ALA A 101 -6.04 -7.98 -8.99
CA ALA A 101 -5.38 -9.01 -9.78
C ALA A 101 -5.17 -10.29 -8.98
N SER A 102 -5.16 -11.44 -9.67
CA SER A 102 -4.80 -12.69 -9.02
C SER A 102 -3.30 -12.70 -8.69
N VAL A 103 -2.93 -13.39 -7.60
CA VAL A 103 -1.55 -13.38 -7.06
C VAL A 103 -0.51 -13.81 -8.11
N ASP A 104 -0.85 -14.75 -8.99
CA ASP A 104 0.02 -15.21 -10.07
C ASP A 104 0.33 -14.13 -11.11
N GLN A 105 -0.48 -13.07 -11.19
CA GLN A 105 -0.27 -11.93 -12.08
C GLN A 105 0.58 -10.83 -11.44
N TRP A 106 0.76 -10.83 -10.11
CA TRP A 106 1.47 -9.77 -9.40
C TRP A 106 2.89 -9.53 -9.90
N PRO A 107 3.74 -10.55 -10.18
CA PRO A 107 5.10 -10.32 -10.68
C PRO A 107 5.14 -9.48 -11.96
N ASP A 108 4.28 -9.80 -12.93
CA ASP A 108 4.24 -9.12 -14.22
C ASP A 108 3.67 -7.70 -14.10
N LEU A 109 2.61 -7.52 -13.31
CA LEU A 109 1.97 -6.22 -13.09
C LEU A 109 2.88 -5.27 -12.31
N LEU A 110 3.54 -5.74 -11.25
CA LEU A 110 4.50 -4.94 -10.48
C LEU A 110 5.71 -4.57 -11.33
N ALA A 111 6.22 -5.47 -12.17
CA ALA A 111 7.30 -5.16 -13.11
C ALA A 111 6.89 -4.11 -14.17
N ALA A 112 5.66 -4.21 -14.69
CA ALA A 112 5.11 -3.23 -15.62
C ALA A 112 4.93 -1.84 -14.97
N LEU A 113 4.47 -1.81 -13.71
CA LEU A 113 4.36 -0.59 -12.92
C LEU A 113 5.73 0.07 -12.72
N GLY A 114 6.74 -0.70 -12.28
CA GLY A 114 8.10 -0.21 -12.09
C GLY A 114 8.71 0.41 -13.35
N LYS A 115 8.51 -0.22 -14.52
CA LYS A 115 8.97 0.32 -15.82
C LYS A 115 8.27 1.64 -16.17
N ARG A 116 6.95 1.74 -15.92
CA ARG A 116 6.18 2.95 -16.22
C ARG A 116 6.63 4.15 -15.39
N TYR A 117 6.99 3.92 -14.13
CA TYR A 117 7.54 4.94 -13.24
C TYR A 117 9.06 5.17 -13.40
N GLY A 118 9.76 4.33 -14.18
CA GLY A 118 11.21 4.43 -14.38
C GLY A 118 12.04 3.97 -13.18
N PHE A 119 11.50 3.06 -12.36
CA PHE A 119 12.19 2.49 -11.21
C PHE A 119 13.09 1.30 -11.56
N VAL A 120 12.79 0.62 -12.68
CA VAL A 120 13.50 -0.55 -13.21
C VAL A 120 13.66 -0.48 -14.73
#